data_AF-M3C118-F1
#
_entry.id   AF-M3C118-F1
#
_cell.length_a   1.000
_cell.length_b   1.000
_cell.length_c   1.000
_cell.angle_alpha   90.00
_cell.angle_beta   90.00
_cell.angle_gamma   90.00
#
_symmetry.space_group_name_H-M   'P 1'
#
loop_
_entity.id
_entity.type
_entity.pdbx_description
1 polymer ?
#
loop_
_entity_poly.entity_id
_entity_poly.type
_entity_poly.pdbx_seq_one_letter_code
_entity_poly.pdbx_strand_id
1 'polypeptide(L)'
;MPARPTHAPVLARLRVFPVTEPASGPYGITPGPDGALWCTLVHTGRIARLTPAGDLTEFPLDSLRLRPLRDHAGSRRRPVVHAHA
;
A
#
# COMPACT_ATOMS: atom_id res chain seq x y z
N MET A 1 43.19 -22.36 14.34
CA MET A 1 42.31 -21.31 13.78
C MET A 1 41.45 -21.96 12.69
N PRO A 2 40.14 -22.19 12.90
CA PRO A 2 39.30 -22.69 11.81
C PRO A 2 39.00 -21.57 10.79
N ALA A 3 38.94 -21.92 9.51
CA ALA A 3 38.66 -20.98 8.42
C ALA A 3 37.25 -20.37 8.57
N ARG A 4 37.13 -19.07 8.33
CA ARG A 4 35.86 -18.34 8.37
C ARG A 4 34.96 -18.85 7.22
N PRO A 5 33.70 -19.26 7.47
CA PRO A 5 32.84 -19.72 6.40
C PRO A 5 32.56 -18.58 5.43
N THR A 6 33.02 -18.73 4.18
CA THR A 6 32.74 -17.79 3.10
C THR A 6 31.29 -18.00 2.68
N HIS A 7 30.42 -17.05 2.96
CA HIS A 7 29.07 -17.06 2.40
C HIS A 7 29.19 -16.91 0.88
N ALA A 8 28.87 -17.96 0.13
CA ALA A 8 28.74 -17.87 -1.32
C ALA A 8 27.72 -16.76 -1.64
N PRO A 9 27.98 -15.88 -2.63
CA PRO A 9 27.02 -14.86 -2.99
C PRO A 9 25.77 -15.54 -3.52
N VAL A 10 24.69 -15.51 -2.74
CA VAL A 10 23.36 -15.79 -3.25
C VAL A 10 23.00 -14.57 -4.10
N LEU A 11 23.09 -14.72 -5.42
CA LEU A 11 22.63 -13.70 -6.36
C LEU A 11 21.11 -13.60 -6.24
N ALA A 12 20.64 -12.78 -5.30
CA ALA A 12 19.24 -12.45 -5.18
C ALA A 12 18.82 -11.61 -6.39
N ARG A 13 17.73 -11.99 -7.06
CA ARG A 13 17.13 -11.16 -8.11
C ARG A 13 16.39 -10.00 -7.44
N LEU A 14 16.97 -8.81 -7.49
CA LEU A 14 16.30 -7.57 -7.10
C LEU A 14 15.41 -7.09 -8.24
N ARG A 15 14.13 -6.84 -7.95
CA ARG A 15 13.22 -6.10 -8.84
C ARG A 15 12.82 -4.80 -8.16
N VAL A 16 13.00 -3.70 -8.87
CA VAL A 16 12.60 -2.37 -8.41
C VAL A 16 11.34 -1.99 -9.17
N PHE A 17 10.28 -1.70 -8.42
CA PHE A 17 9.02 -1.22 -8.98
C PHE A 17 8.85 0.24 -8.60
N PRO A 18 8.80 1.18 -9.57
CA PRO A 18 8.42 2.55 -9.27
C PRO A 18 6.98 2.53 -8.74
N VAL A 19 6.81 2.90 -7.48
CA VAL A 19 5.50 2.88 -6.83
C VAL A 19 4.65 4.06 -7.33
N THR A 20 5.26 5.22 -7.64
CA THR A 20 4.61 6.43 -8.18
C THR A 20 5.69 7.53 -8.39
N GLU A 21 5.30 8.81 -8.53
CA GLU A 21 6.23 9.95 -8.63
C GLU A 21 7.16 10.04 -7.40
N PRO A 22 8.44 10.47 -7.57
CA PRO A 22 9.43 10.53 -6.49
C PRO A 22 8.99 11.33 -5.25
N ALA A 23 8.07 12.29 -5.43
CA ALA A 23 7.57 13.16 -4.38
C ALA A 23 6.53 12.51 -3.46
N SER A 24 5.98 11.35 -3.82
CA SER A 24 4.84 10.70 -3.13
C SER A 24 5.07 10.23 -1.69
N GLY A 25 6.33 9.93 -1.34
CA GLY A 25 6.70 9.42 -0.01
C GLY A 25 6.09 8.03 0.30
N PRO A 26 6.56 6.93 -0.31
CA PRO A 26 6.22 5.60 0.16
C PRO A 26 6.76 5.39 1.58
N TYR A 27 5.91 4.95 2.52
CA TYR A 27 6.29 4.83 3.93
C TYR A 27 6.03 3.43 4.51
N GLY A 28 4.76 3.05 4.66
CA GLY A 28 4.36 1.73 5.15
C GLY A 28 4.14 0.76 4.00
N ILE A 29 4.46 -0.52 4.21
CA ILE A 29 4.20 -1.60 3.24
C ILE A 29 3.73 -2.87 3.95
N THR A 30 2.76 -3.59 3.38
CA THR A 30 2.28 -4.88 3.88
C THR A 30 1.83 -5.79 2.72
N PRO A 31 1.98 -7.12 2.80
CA PRO A 31 1.24 -8.03 1.94
C PRO A 31 -0.27 -7.97 2.26
N GLY A 32 -1.11 -8.11 1.24
CA GLY A 32 -2.55 -8.29 1.36
C GLY A 32 -2.98 -9.74 1.12
N PRO A 33 -4.19 -10.13 1.56
CA PRO A 33 -4.74 -11.48 1.33
C PRO A 33 -5.02 -11.77 -0.15
N ASP A 34 -5.03 -10.73 -0.99
CA ASP A 34 -5.17 -10.81 -2.44
C ASP A 34 -3.83 -11.08 -3.17
N GLY A 35 -2.75 -11.29 -2.42
CA GLY A 35 -1.41 -11.55 -2.96
C GLY A 35 -0.70 -10.31 -3.50
N ALA A 36 -1.28 -9.11 -3.34
CA ALA A 36 -0.66 -7.85 -3.71
C ALA A 36 0.14 -7.23 -2.54
N LEU A 37 1.06 -6.33 -2.86
CA LEU A 37 1.70 -5.45 -1.89
C LEU A 37 0.93 -4.14 -1.81
N TRP A 38 0.70 -3.68 -0.58
CA TRP A 38 -0.02 -2.45 -0.28
C TRP A 38 0.91 -1.45 0.38
N CYS A 39 0.96 -0.22 -0.12
CA CYS A 39 1.86 0.83 0.33
C CYS A 39 1.14 2.15 0.61
N THR A 40 1.52 2.86 1.68
CA THR A 40 1.04 4.23 1.94
C THR A 40 1.92 5.26 1.23
N LEU A 41 1.28 6.22 0.57
CA LEU A 41 1.94 7.36 -0.10
C LEU A 41 1.65 8.63 0.68
N VAL A 42 2.50 8.94 1.66
CA VAL A 42 2.19 9.88 2.75
C VAL A 42 2.18 11.35 2.32
N HIS A 43 2.91 11.72 1.28
CA HIS A 43 2.93 13.10 0.80
C HIS A 43 1.79 13.42 -0.16
N THR A 44 1.18 12.39 -0.76
CA THR A 44 0.08 12.54 -1.72
C THR A 44 -1.28 12.12 -1.16
N GLY A 45 -1.33 11.56 0.04
CA GLY A 45 -2.57 11.05 0.63
C GLY A 45 -3.19 9.95 -0.22
N ARG A 46 -2.41 8.92 -0.57
CA ARG A 46 -2.88 7.79 -1.38
C ARG A 46 -2.45 6.44 -0.81
N ILE A 47 -3.12 5.38 -1.26
CA ILE A 47 -2.70 3.99 -1.07
C ILE A 47 -2.37 3.41 -2.44
N ALA A 48 -1.20 2.78 -2.57
CA ALA A 48 -0.81 2.03 -3.76
C ALA A 48 -0.99 0.53 -3.54
N ARG A 49 -1.49 -0.18 -4.55
CA ARG A 49 -1.57 -1.64 -4.62
C ARG A 49 -0.73 -2.10 -5.81
N LEU A 50 0.23 -2.99 -5.58
CA LEU A 50 1.12 -3.56 -6.59
C LEU A 50 0.94 -5.08 -6.65
N THR A 51 0.54 -5.61 -7.81
CA THR A 51 0.44 -7.06 -8.02
C THR A 51 1.81 -7.69 -8.32
N PRO A 52 1.99 -9.00 -8.12
CA PRO A 52 3.22 -9.70 -8.53
C PRO A 52 3.49 -9.65 -10.04
N ALA A 53 2.44 -9.41 -10.85
CA ALA A 53 2.55 -9.21 -12.29
C ALA A 53 3.08 -7.80 -12.65
N GLY A 54 3.15 -6.88 -11.68
CA GLY A 54 3.62 -5.51 -11.85
C GLY A 54 2.51 -4.48 -12.05
N ASP A 55 1.24 -4.86 -11.89
CA ASP A 55 0.12 -3.94 -12.03
C ASP A 55 0.04 -3.03 -10.81
N LEU A 56 0.07 -1.72 -11.06
CA LEU A 56 -0.02 -0.68 -10.03
C LEU A 56 -1.40 -0.02 -10.08
N THR A 57 -2.06 0.11 -8.94
CA THR A 57 -3.30 0.88 -8.78
C THR A 57 -3.18 1.80 -7.58
N GLU A 58 -3.54 3.07 -7.76
CA GLU A 58 -3.55 4.07 -6.69
C GLU A 58 -4.97 4.42 -6.27
N PHE A 59 -5.18 4.52 -4.96
CA PHE A 59 -6.44 4.93 -4.34
C PHE A 59 -6.23 6.26 -3.64
N PRO A 60 -6.88 7.35 -4.09
CA PRO A 60 -6.83 8.60 -3.36
C PRO A 60 -7.53 8.42 -2.02
N LEU A 61 -6.88 8.91 -0.95
CA LEU A 61 -7.52 9.09 0.35
C LEU A 61 -8.32 10.39 0.40
N ASP A 62 -8.58 11.02 -0.77
CA ASP A 62 -9.40 12.20 -0.95
C ASP A 62 -10.51 12.15 0.07
N SER A 63 -10.35 13.06 1.03
CA SER A 63 -11.13 13.24 2.24
C SER A 63 -12.51 12.64 2.09
N LEU A 64 -12.91 11.80 3.06
CA LEU A 64 -14.32 11.49 3.33
C LEU A 64 -15.17 12.68 2.90
N ARG A 65 -15.72 12.60 1.68
CA ARG A 65 -16.69 13.57 1.19
C ARG A 65 -17.96 13.17 1.90
N LEU A 66 -17.97 13.39 3.21
CA LEU A 66 -19.18 13.76 3.91
C LEU A 66 -19.71 14.89 3.05
N ARG A 67 -20.74 14.56 2.25
CA ARG A 67 -21.62 15.55 1.67
C ARG A 67 -21.86 16.56 2.79
N PRO A 68 -21.76 17.89 2.56
CA PRO A 68 -22.24 18.84 3.55
C PRO A 68 -23.63 18.33 3.94
N LEU A 69 -23.83 18.00 5.22
CA LEU A 69 -25.05 17.36 5.67
C LEU A 69 -26.16 18.40 5.47
N ARG A 70 -26.76 18.40 4.27
CA ARG A 70 -27.96 19.17 3.99
C ARG A 70 -29.05 18.41 4.72
N ASP A 71 -29.48 19.00 5.83
CA ASP A 71 -30.49 18.53 6.78
C ASP A 71 -31.61 17.70 6.16
N HIS A 72 -31.48 16.38 6.06
CA HIS A 72 -32.64 15.49 5.88
C HIS A 72 -32.38 14.20 6.64
N ALA A 73 -33.21 13.98 7.66
CA ALA A 73 -33.27 12.79 8.48
C ALA A 73 -33.33 11.51 7.62
N GLY A 74 -32.64 10.46 8.08
CA GLY A 74 -32.88 9.08 7.64
C GLY A 74 -31.65 8.32 7.17
N SER A 75 -31.34 7.24 7.91
CA SER A 75 -30.45 6.12 7.53
C SER A 75 -28.94 6.35 7.62
N ARG A 76 -28.38 6.09 8.81
CA ARG A 76 -26.95 5.83 9.03
C ARG A 76 -26.64 4.37 8.66
N ARG A 77 -26.04 4.11 7.50
CA ARG A 77 -25.21 2.90 7.33
C ARG A 77 -23.74 3.32 7.41
N ARG A 78 -23.07 2.93 8.50
CA ARG A 78 -21.62 3.11 8.68
C ARG A 78 -20.90 2.15 7.72
N PRO A 79 -19.92 2.59 6.91
CA PRO A 79 -19.02 1.66 6.26
C PRO A 79 -18.09 1.08 7.35
N VAL A 80 -18.24 -0.20 7.64
CA VAL A 80 -17.26 -0.94 8.46
C VAL A 80 -16.27 -1.56 7.48
N VAL A 81 -15.01 -1.12 7.53
CA VAL A 81 -13.91 -1.81 6.85
C VAL A 81 -13.41 -2.87 7.80
N HIS A 82 -13.75 -4.13 7.54
CA HIS A 82 -13.15 -5.27 8.23
C HIS A 82 -11.84 -5.63 7.54
N ALA A 83 -10.72 -5.28 8.17
CA ALA A 83 -9.43 -5.89 7.88
C ALA A 83 -9.31 -7.15 8.75
N HIS A 84 -9.22 -8.32 8.13
CA HIS A 84 -8.86 -9.57 8.81
C HIS A 84 -7.43 -9.94 8.41
N ALA A 85 -6.65 -10.28 9.44
CA ALA A 85 -5.25 -10.68 9.41
C ALA A 85 -5.04 -12.03 8.70
#